data_AF-A0A2V5K2K8-F1
#
_entry.id   AF-A0A2V5K2K8-F1
#
_cell.length_a   1.000
_cell.length_b   1.000
_cell.length_c   1.000
_cell.angle_alpha   90.00
_cell.angle_beta   90.00
_cell.angle_gamma   90.00
#
_symmetry.space_group_name_H-M   'P 1'
#
loop_
_entity.id
_entity.type
_entity.pdbx_description
1 polymer ?
#
loop_
_entity_poly.entity_id
_entity_poly.type
_entity_poly.pdbx_seq_one_letter_code
_entity_poly.pdbx_strand_id
1 'polypeptide(L)'
;MKSKRFVAVALAWTAVLHTVVGIFLYRGQLADMARDGLFNSVDSGGRSSAFWFFLFGAMIWTLSRVVGWLANNGQRVPLFLGAHLLAVGLIGVFFAPLSGFWLVIPQAIVLLRR
;
A
#
# COMPACT_ATOMS: atom_id res chain seq x y z
N MET A 1 -7.97 -6.01 19.92
CA MET A 1 -8.93 -5.35 19.00
C MET A 1 -8.67 -3.86 18.78
N LYS A 2 -8.57 -3.01 19.81
CA LYS A 2 -8.28 -1.56 19.64
C LYS A 2 -7.00 -1.29 18.82
N SER A 3 -5.93 -2.04 19.09
CA SER A 3 -4.67 -1.96 18.33
C SER A 3 -4.83 -2.30 16.83
N LYS A 4 -5.68 -3.27 16.48
CA LYS A 4 -5.92 -3.66 15.08
C LYS A 4 -6.76 -2.61 14.34
N ARG A 5 -7.72 -1.97 15.02
CA ARG A 5 -8.43 -0.79 14.47
C ARG A 5 -7.46 0.35 14.19
N PHE A 6 -6.53 0.62 15.10
CA PHE A 6 -5.46 1.60 14.87
C PHE A 6 -4.61 1.23 13.65
N VAL A 7 -4.22 -0.05 13.50
CA VAL A 7 -3.49 -0.50 12.29
C VAL A 7 -4.29 -0.25 11.01
N ALA A 8 -5.60 -0.51 11.00
CA ALA A 8 -6.43 -0.21 9.83
C ALA A 8 -6.36 1.28 9.45
N VAL A 9 -6.45 2.18 10.44
CA VAL A 9 -6.32 3.62 10.23
C VAL A 9 -4.93 4.00 9.75
N ALA A 10 -3.87 3.42 10.34
CA ALA A 10 -2.49 3.66 9.93
C ALA A 10 -2.24 3.22 8.47
N LEU A 11 -2.73 2.04 8.08
CA LEU A 11 -2.67 1.55 6.70
C LEU A 11 -3.43 2.47 5.74
N ALA A 12 -4.59 2.99 6.14
CA ALA A 12 -5.35 3.95 5.33
C ALA A 12 -4.53 5.22 5.08
N TRP A 13 -3.92 5.79 6.12
CA TRP A 13 -3.07 6.96 5.99
C TRP A 13 -1.81 6.68 5.15
N THR A 14 -1.19 5.52 5.30
CA THR A 14 -0.07 5.12 4.42
C THR A 14 -0.52 5.04 2.97
N ALA A 15 -1.67 4.43 2.67
CA ALA A 15 -2.20 4.35 1.30
C ALA A 15 -2.51 5.74 0.71
N VAL A 16 -3.12 6.63 1.50
CA VAL A 16 -3.41 8.01 1.09
C VAL A 16 -2.11 8.77 0.82
N LEU A 17 -1.17 8.75 1.77
CA LEU A 17 0.12 9.42 1.62
C LEU A 17 0.88 8.91 0.39
N HIS A 18 0.98 7.59 0.24
CA HIS A 18 1.62 6.95 -0.91
C HIS A 18 0.98 7.42 -2.20
N THR A 19 -0.34 7.31 -2.33
CA THR A 19 -1.09 7.73 -3.53
C THR A 19 -0.88 9.21 -3.85
N VAL A 20 -0.98 10.09 -2.85
CA VAL A 20 -0.77 11.54 -3.04
C VAL A 20 0.64 11.84 -3.50
N VAL A 21 1.67 11.24 -2.88
CA VAL A 21 3.07 11.36 -3.33
C VAL A 21 3.21 10.88 -4.77
N GLY A 22 2.57 9.76 -5.13
CA GLY A 22 2.54 9.24 -6.50
C GLY A 22 1.96 10.23 -7.51
N ILE A 23 0.89 10.94 -7.15
CA ILE A 23 0.29 11.96 -8.04
C ILE A 23 1.32 13.04 -8.37
N PHE A 24 2.09 13.53 -7.38
CA PHE A 24 3.10 14.55 -7.63
C PHE A 24 4.30 14.03 -8.44
N LEU A 25 4.79 12.82 -8.11
CA LEU A 25 5.95 12.20 -8.76
C LEU A 25 5.66 11.80 -10.20
N TYR A 26 4.49 11.22 -10.47
CA TYR A 26 4.12 10.65 -11.77
C TYR A 26 3.12 11.51 -12.56
N ARG A 27 2.92 12.78 -12.20
CA ARG A 27 1.96 13.69 -12.86
C ARG A 27 2.09 13.74 -14.37
N GLY A 28 3.32 13.68 -14.90
CA GLY A 28 3.59 13.69 -16.34
C GLY A 28 3.09 12.40 -16.98
N GLN A 29 3.50 11.26 -16.45
CA GLN A 29 3.09 9.94 -16.92
C GLN A 29 1.56 9.78 -16.87
N LEU A 30 0.91 10.23 -15.80
CA LEU A 30 -0.55 10.22 -15.68
C LEU A 30 -1.22 11.12 -16.72
N ALA A 31 -0.69 12.32 -16.94
CA ALA A 31 -1.22 13.23 -17.95
C ALA A 31 -1.07 12.65 -19.37
N ASP A 32 0.06 12.03 -19.66
CA ASP A 32 0.30 11.41 -20.97
C ASP A 32 -0.61 10.19 -21.17
N MET A 33 -0.77 9.32 -20.16
CA MET A 33 -1.73 8.20 -20.22
C MET A 33 -3.17 8.69 -20.41
N ALA A 34 -3.55 9.79 -19.76
CA ALA A 34 -4.89 10.37 -19.92
C ALA A 34 -5.11 10.97 -21.31
N ARG A 35 -4.07 11.60 -21.91
CA ARG A 35 -4.12 12.18 -23.25
C ARG A 35 -4.17 11.12 -24.35
N ASP A 36 -3.37 10.07 -24.22
CA ASP A 36 -3.22 9.03 -25.24
C ASP A 36 -4.31 7.95 -25.12
N GLY A 37 -5.07 7.97 -24.02
CA GLY A 37 -6.10 6.99 -23.68
C GLY A 37 -5.58 5.91 -22.73
N LEU A 38 -6.41 5.51 -21.76
CA LEU A 38 -5.97 4.63 -20.66
C LEU A 38 -5.80 3.16 -21.06
N PHE A 39 -6.51 2.69 -22.07
CA PHE A 39 -6.42 1.30 -22.52
C PHE A 39 -5.06 1.04 -23.17
N ASN A 40 -4.36 -0.02 -22.75
CA ASN A 40 -3.01 -0.35 -23.21
C ASN A 40 -1.98 0.78 -23.05
N SER A 41 -2.14 1.64 -22.04
CA SER A 41 -1.30 2.82 -21.83
C SER A 41 -0.01 2.55 -21.05
N VAL A 42 0.17 1.36 -20.48
CA VAL A 42 1.37 0.97 -19.73
C VAL A 42 2.43 0.43 -20.69
N ASP A 43 2.95 1.31 -21.53
CA ASP A 43 3.81 0.99 -22.70
C ASP A 43 5.30 1.34 -22.52
N SER A 44 5.63 2.05 -21.46
CA SER A 44 6.98 2.55 -21.18
C SER A 44 7.37 2.30 -19.73
N GLY A 45 8.69 2.28 -19.47
CA GLY A 45 9.20 2.07 -18.12
C GLY A 45 8.65 3.08 -17.10
N GLY A 46 8.53 4.36 -17.48
CA GLY A 46 7.97 5.40 -16.62
C GLY A 46 6.49 5.19 -16.28
N ARG A 47 5.66 4.86 -17.28
CA ARG A 47 4.23 4.58 -17.06
C ARG A 47 4.01 3.27 -16.30
N SER A 48 4.88 2.27 -16.50
CA SER A 48 4.91 1.04 -15.71
C SER A 48 5.22 1.31 -14.24
N SER A 49 6.24 2.12 -13.94
CA SER A 49 6.52 2.53 -12.56
C SER A 49 5.34 3.28 -11.93
N ALA A 50 4.73 4.21 -12.66
CA ALA A 50 3.54 4.92 -12.18
C ALA A 50 2.40 3.94 -11.85
N PHE A 51 2.07 3.04 -12.78
CA PHE A 51 1.02 2.04 -12.59
C PHE A 51 1.26 1.17 -11.35
N TRP A 52 2.44 0.57 -11.22
CA TRP A 52 2.76 -0.28 -10.08
C TRP A 52 2.76 0.49 -8.76
N PHE A 53 3.22 1.74 -8.78
CA PHE A 53 3.19 2.61 -7.63
C PHE A 53 1.76 2.86 -7.14
N PHE A 54 0.82 3.21 -8.04
CA PHE A 54 -0.58 3.42 -7.69
C PHE A 54 -1.32 2.14 -7.32
N LEU A 55 -1.07 1.04 -8.04
CA LEU A 55 -1.65 -0.26 -7.72
C LEU A 55 -1.25 -0.71 -6.31
N PHE A 56 0.01 -0.48 -5.91
CA PHE A 56 0.46 -0.77 -4.55
C PHE A 56 -0.30 0.07 -3.50
N GLY A 57 -0.51 1.36 -3.76
CA GLY A 57 -1.36 2.22 -2.92
C GLY A 57 -2.79 1.69 -2.75
N ALA A 58 -3.41 1.26 -3.85
CA ALA A 58 -4.74 0.64 -3.84
C ALA A 58 -4.78 -0.70 -3.06
N MET A 59 -3.72 -1.50 -3.14
CA MET A 59 -3.60 -2.74 -2.37
C MET A 59 -3.46 -2.47 -0.87
N ILE A 60 -2.67 -1.47 -0.46
CA ILE A 60 -2.59 -1.05 0.96
C ILE A 60 -3.95 -0.55 1.45
N TRP A 61 -4.66 0.25 0.66
CA TRP A 61 -6.01 0.70 0.99
C TRP A 61 -6.97 -0.48 1.18
N THR A 62 -6.95 -1.44 0.26
CA THR A 62 -7.77 -2.65 0.36
C THR A 62 -7.47 -3.42 1.64
N LEU A 63 -6.19 -3.60 1.99
CA LEU A 63 -5.78 -4.25 3.23
C LEU A 63 -6.28 -3.48 4.47
N SER A 64 -6.22 -2.15 4.46
CA SER A 64 -6.81 -1.31 5.51
C SER A 64 -8.30 -1.62 5.71
N ARG A 65 -9.08 -1.72 4.62
CA ARG A 65 -10.51 -2.04 4.68
C ARG A 65 -10.76 -3.44 5.25
N VAL A 66 -9.99 -4.44 4.84
CA VAL A 66 -10.11 -5.81 5.37
C VAL A 66 -9.79 -5.86 6.86
N VAL A 67 -8.66 -5.29 7.29
CA VAL A 67 -8.26 -5.25 8.71
C VAL A 67 -9.28 -4.47 9.55
N GLY A 68 -9.75 -3.33 9.02
CA GLY A 68 -10.75 -2.50 9.67
C GLY A 68 -12.08 -3.21 9.82
N TRP A 69 -12.56 -3.89 8.78
CA TRP A 69 -13.79 -4.68 8.83
C TRP A 69 -13.69 -5.80 9.87
N LEU A 70 -12.61 -6.59 9.86
CA LEU A 70 -12.40 -7.65 10.86
C LEU A 70 -12.41 -7.09 12.29
N ALA A 71 -11.63 -6.03 12.53
CA ALA A 71 -11.52 -5.43 13.86
C ALA A 71 -12.82 -4.76 14.33
N ASN A 72 -13.63 -4.24 13.42
CA ASN A 72 -14.92 -3.65 13.73
C ASN A 72 -15.98 -4.69 14.08
N ASN A 73 -15.94 -5.86 13.45
CA ASN A 73 -16.85 -6.98 13.70
C ASN A 73 -16.37 -7.92 14.82
N GLY A 74 -15.35 -7.53 15.61
CA GLY A 74 -14.79 -8.36 16.69
C GLY A 74 -14.05 -9.62 16.21
N GLN A 75 -13.81 -9.74 14.90
CA GLN A 75 -13.10 -10.87 14.32
C GLN A 75 -11.61 -10.74 14.58
N ARG A 76 -10.95 -11.90 14.72
CA ARG A 76 -9.48 -11.94 14.83
C ARG A 76 -8.86 -11.65 13.47
N VAL A 77 -7.90 -10.73 13.43
CA VAL A 77 -7.10 -10.50 12.22
C VAL A 77 -6.15 -11.69 12.05
N PRO A 78 -6.19 -12.41 10.92
CA PRO A 78 -5.31 -13.55 10.69
C PRO A 78 -3.83 -13.19 10.75
N LEU A 79 -3.02 -14.04 11.38
CA LEU A 79 -1.58 -13.82 11.54
C LEU A 79 -0.85 -13.70 10.20
N PHE A 80 -1.32 -14.44 9.18
CA PHE A 80 -0.72 -14.41 7.86
C PHE A 80 -0.73 -13.00 7.24
N LEU A 81 -1.75 -12.16 7.53
CA LEU A 81 -1.77 -10.79 7.00
C LEU A 81 -0.59 -9.96 7.53
N GLY A 82 -0.27 -10.11 8.82
CA GLY A 82 0.92 -9.47 9.41
C GLY A 82 2.22 -10.03 8.83
N ALA A 83 2.31 -11.35 8.67
CA ALA A 83 3.52 -12.01 8.15
C ALA A 83 3.81 -11.61 6.69
N HIS A 84 2.80 -11.64 5.81
CA HIS A 84 2.96 -11.23 4.42
C HIS A 84 3.27 -9.73 4.30
N LEU A 85 2.61 -8.88 5.11
CA LEU A 85 2.91 -7.45 5.11
C LEU A 85 4.36 -7.17 5.57
N LEU A 86 4.85 -7.91 6.56
CA LEU A 86 6.24 -7.82 7.00
C LEU A 86 7.20 -8.27 5.89
N ALA A 87 6.92 -9.40 5.24
CA ALA A 87 7.75 -9.90 4.14
C ALA A 87 7.83 -8.89 2.99
N VAL A 88 6.69 -8.31 2.58
CA VAL A 88 6.64 -7.25 1.56
C VAL A 88 7.48 -6.04 1.98
N GLY A 89 7.35 -5.57 3.23
CA GLY A 89 8.13 -4.45 3.74
C GLY A 89 9.64 -4.73 3.74
N LEU A 90 10.06 -5.91 4.20
CA LEU A 90 11.47 -6.29 4.25
C LEU A 90 12.08 -6.48 2.86
N ILE A 91 11.40 -7.18 1.96
CA ILE A 91 11.83 -7.37 0.57
C ILE A 91 11.94 -6.00 -0.12
N GLY A 92 10.93 -5.15 0.07
CA GLY A 92 10.92 -3.80 -0.50
C GLY A 92 12.05 -2.92 0.00
N VAL A 93 12.35 -2.94 1.31
CA VAL A 93 13.50 -2.22 1.88
C VAL A 93 14.84 -2.78 1.37
N PHE A 94 14.95 -4.10 1.20
CA PHE A 94 16.16 -4.73 0.69
C PHE A 94 16.49 -4.31 -0.74
N PHE A 95 15.51 -4.33 -1.65
CA PHE A 95 15.72 -3.98 -3.06
C PHE A 95 15.60 -2.47 -3.34
N ALA A 96 14.84 -1.73 -2.53
CA ALA A 96 14.57 -0.31 -2.70
C ALA A 96 14.61 0.44 -1.35
N PRO A 97 15.80 0.64 -0.76
CA PRO A 97 15.93 1.20 0.59
C PRO A 97 15.46 2.66 0.70
N LEU A 98 15.56 3.45 -0.37
CA LEU A 98 15.10 4.84 -0.43
C LEU A 98 13.59 4.98 -0.78
N SER A 99 12.82 3.90 -0.62
CA SER A 99 11.37 3.87 -0.85
C SER A 99 10.56 4.11 0.43
N GLY A 100 9.23 4.01 0.32
CA GLY A 100 8.31 4.01 1.47
C GLY A 100 8.01 2.63 2.08
N PHE A 101 8.64 1.53 1.62
CA PHE A 101 8.29 0.17 2.07
C PHE A 101 8.45 -0.05 3.58
N TRP A 102 9.34 0.69 4.23
CA TRP A 102 9.52 0.61 5.68
C TRP A 102 8.28 1.09 6.48
N LEU A 103 7.39 1.88 5.89
CA LEU A 103 6.17 2.38 6.57
C LEU A 103 5.20 1.26 6.96
N VAL A 104 5.21 0.13 6.24
CA VAL A 104 4.31 -0.99 6.54
C VAL A 104 4.85 -1.94 7.62
N ILE A 105 6.15 -1.84 7.97
CA ILE A 105 6.80 -2.73 8.93
C ILE A 105 6.22 -2.57 10.36
N PRO A 106 6.08 -1.36 10.93
CA PRO A 106 5.48 -1.21 12.26
C PRO A 106 4.06 -1.75 12.33
N GLN A 107 3.28 -1.55 11.27
CA GLN A 107 1.91 -2.01 11.14
C GLN A 107 1.87 -3.55 11.13
N ALA A 108 2.76 -4.18 10.36
CA ALA A 108 2.92 -5.63 10.32
C ALA A 108 3.28 -6.22 11.70
N ILE A 109 4.23 -5.60 12.41
CA ILE A 109 4.61 -6.02 13.77
C ILE A 109 3.41 -5.97 14.72
N VAL A 110 2.60 -4.91 14.66
CA VAL A 110 1.38 -4.81 15.49
C VAL A 110 0.36 -5.87 15.08
N LEU A 111 0.24 -6.22 13.80
CA LEU A 111 -0.63 -7.31 13.34
C LEU A 111 -0.17 -8.68 13.84
N LEU A 112 1.13 -8.91 14.01
CA LEU A 112 1.70 -10.16 14.51
C LEU A 112 1.53 -10.37 16.02
N ARG A 113 1.31 -9.30 16.80
CA ARG A 113 1.06 -9.39 18.24
C ARG A 113 -0.35 -9.97 18.52
N ARG A 114 -0.47 -10.85 19.52
CA ARG A 114 -1.76 -11.42 19.95
C ARG A 114 -2.65 -10.37 20.62
#